data_AF-A0A2V1H2J5-F1
#
_entry.id   AF-A0A2V1H2J5-F1
#
_cell.length_a   1.000
_cell.length_b   1.000
_cell.length_c   1.000
_cell.angle_alpha   90.00
_cell.angle_beta   90.00
_cell.angle_gamma   90.00
#
_symmetry.space_group_name_H-M   'P 1'
#
loop_
_entity.id
_entity.type
_entity.pdbx_description
1 polymer ?
#
loop_
_entity_poly.entity_id
_entity_poly.type
_entity_poly.pdbx_seq_one_letter_code
_entity_poly.pdbx_strand_id
1 'polypeptide(L)'
;MKLGSKLFAKISPDVEPSCHVDQANNQLIRGWVESLDDLAGSMIKIASSTDQVVIHSDIYRPDVRRVSRHRTGLCGFSYDISCWVDKKCSVSYLGKKCNAVNHHRPLFFVHIPKTAGTSFKRAAADYFGNDAVIKNYGKKSPETSKIVHEMLLNKKQQYEIYLNMQRQGVGLYTGHVHLASMMDVFPAKDIVSFVRHPVEQVLSHFNHYRLHYDYSASVETFINQQGFKNLQSRFLGGVPVQLIGFVGLTEAYDSSLEIFNKSYKTNIKGKRLNVIPEDKKVAVSQPLVELIKENNTRDFELYQLCKDLLAQRTELTNRGVPWCYGFIDKPTKDQVSGLAYWADSDKPVELSVFHDKGQGQVHLGDCTASLIKPAMKRYAVPRSGFVGFTFKFPDACDRKNIRVVIKKTGQQLTEVQGI
;
A
#
# COMPACT_ATOMS: atom_id res chain seq x y z
N MET A 1 -28.36 -21.07 46.96
CA MET A 1 -28.54 -20.96 45.50
C MET A 1 -27.46 -20.00 45.00
N LYS A 2 -26.38 -20.45 44.40
CA LYS A 2 -26.14 -21.04 43.05
C LYS A 2 -25.35 -20.02 42.23
N LEU A 3 -24.07 -20.36 41.97
CA LEU A 3 -23.18 -20.07 40.82
C LEU A 3 -23.10 -18.61 40.31
N GLY A 4 -21.95 -18.05 39.93
CA GLY A 4 -20.62 -18.61 39.69
C GLY A 4 -19.79 -17.63 38.83
N SER A 5 -18.50 -17.54 39.16
CA SER A 5 -17.35 -17.22 38.31
C SER A 5 -17.52 -16.42 37.01
N LYS A 6 -16.72 -15.35 36.86
CA LYS A 6 -15.85 -15.20 35.67
C LYS A 6 -14.55 -14.47 36.04
N LEU A 7 -13.45 -15.16 35.75
CA LEU A 7 -12.06 -14.68 35.79
C LEU A 7 -11.95 -13.30 35.15
N PHE A 8 -11.47 -12.32 35.90
CA PHE A 8 -10.63 -11.27 35.34
C PHE A 8 -9.18 -11.74 35.49
N ALA A 9 -8.52 -11.97 34.36
CA ALA A 9 -7.08 -12.15 34.32
C ALA A 9 -6.44 -10.95 35.02
N LYS A 10 -5.59 -11.20 36.01
CA LYS A 10 -4.70 -10.19 36.60
C LYS A 10 -3.91 -9.55 35.46
N ILE A 11 -4.27 -8.32 35.09
CA ILE A 11 -3.40 -7.44 34.34
C ILE A 11 -2.22 -7.18 35.28
N SER A 12 -1.02 -7.61 34.86
CA SER A 12 0.24 -7.32 35.56
C SER A 12 0.38 -5.80 35.70
N PRO A 13 0.86 -5.27 36.83
CA PRO A 13 1.12 -3.84 36.97
C PRO A 13 2.09 -3.38 35.88
N ASP A 14 1.82 -2.22 35.29
CA ASP A 14 2.72 -1.54 34.36
C ASP A 14 4.10 -1.37 35.02
N VAL A 15 5.06 -2.18 34.61
CA VAL A 15 6.45 -2.07 35.06
C VAL A 15 7.06 -0.89 34.30
N GLU A 16 7.51 0.15 35.01
CA GLU A 16 8.22 1.26 34.40
C GLU A 16 9.47 0.75 33.65
N PRO A 17 9.79 1.32 32.47
CA PRO A 17 10.99 0.96 31.72
C PRO A 17 12.25 1.13 32.57
N SER A 18 13.12 0.11 32.58
CA SER A 18 14.35 0.13 33.38
C SER A 18 15.60 0.09 32.49
N CYS A 19 16.63 0.85 32.88
CA CYS A 19 17.94 0.82 32.21
C CYS A 19 18.87 -0.15 32.93
N HIS A 20 19.50 -1.04 32.17
CA HIS A 20 20.45 -2.03 32.65
C HIS A 20 21.83 -1.70 32.10
N VAL A 21 22.84 -1.52 32.97
CA VAL A 21 24.22 -1.22 32.57
C VAL A 21 25.06 -2.48 32.71
N ASP A 22 25.60 -2.97 31.60
CA ASP A 22 26.43 -4.18 31.56
C ASP A 22 27.90 -3.85 31.85
N GLN A 23 28.35 -2.67 31.41
CA GLN A 23 29.73 -2.23 31.53
C GLN A 23 29.78 -0.71 31.75
N ALA A 24 30.50 -0.28 32.79
CA ALA A 24 30.83 1.12 33.03
C ALA A 24 32.29 1.20 33.48
N ASN A 25 33.17 1.73 32.63
CA ASN A 25 34.58 1.96 32.95
C ASN A 25 35.02 3.35 32.44
N ASN A 26 36.28 3.73 32.65
CA ASN A 26 36.78 5.07 32.32
C ASN A 26 36.77 5.41 30.82
N GLN A 27 36.46 4.46 29.94
CA GLN A 27 36.40 4.63 28.49
C GLN A 27 34.99 4.43 27.94
N LEU A 28 34.20 3.52 28.48
CA LEU A 28 32.97 3.06 27.85
C LEU A 28 31.86 2.80 28.85
N ILE A 29 30.65 3.22 28.47
CA ILE A 29 29.40 2.79 29.10
C ILE A 29 28.56 2.03 28.08
N ARG A 30 28.11 0.83 28.46
CA ARG A 30 27.28 -0.05 27.64
C ARG A 30 26.18 -0.67 28.46
N GLY A 31 25.01 -0.84 27.85
CA GLY A 31 23.87 -1.47 28.50
C GLY A 31 22.71 -1.73 27.55
N TRP A 32 21.52 -1.86 28.11
CA TRP A 32 20.26 -2.03 27.38
C TRP A 32 19.06 -1.48 28.17
N VAL A 33 17.93 -1.30 27.50
CA VAL A 33 16.68 -0.80 28.10
C VAL A 33 15.60 -1.87 28.04
N GLU A 34 14.97 -2.17 29.18
CA GLU A 34 13.80 -3.03 29.28
C GLU A 34 12.54 -2.19 29.02
N SER A 35 11.79 -2.51 27.96
CA SER A 35 10.55 -1.81 27.57
C SER A 35 9.53 -2.82 27.06
N LEU A 36 8.27 -2.63 27.45
CA LEU A 36 7.14 -3.50 27.05
C LEU A 36 6.62 -3.22 25.63
N ASP A 37 6.93 -2.06 25.05
CA ASP A 37 6.48 -1.68 23.70
C ASP A 37 7.59 -1.81 22.65
N ASP A 38 7.33 -2.66 21.65
CA ASP A 38 8.33 -3.31 20.78
C ASP A 38 8.59 -2.64 19.42
N LEU A 39 8.74 -1.31 19.36
CA LEU A 39 9.05 -0.62 18.10
C LEU A 39 10.24 0.34 18.26
N ALA A 40 11.44 -0.25 18.27
CA ALA A 40 12.76 0.34 18.03
C ALA A 40 13.13 1.64 18.77
N GLY A 41 14.08 1.50 19.72
CA GLY A 41 14.87 2.58 20.31
C GLY A 41 14.16 3.33 21.44
N SER A 42 14.78 3.36 22.63
CA SER A 42 14.45 4.32 23.69
C SER A 42 15.45 5.47 23.69
N MET A 43 15.06 6.63 24.22
CA MET A 43 16.01 7.70 24.49
C MET A 43 16.53 7.52 25.92
N ILE A 44 17.85 7.52 26.05
CA ILE A 44 18.51 7.47 27.35
C ILE A 44 19.44 8.65 27.50
N LYS A 45 19.60 9.09 28.75
CA LYS A 45 20.61 10.07 29.14
C LYS A 45 21.70 9.37 29.91
N ILE A 46 22.93 9.57 29.46
CA ILE A 46 24.13 9.26 30.24
C ILE A 46 24.62 10.60 30.80
N ALA A 47 24.89 10.69 32.10
CA ALA A 47 25.35 11.93 32.72
C ALA A 47 26.32 11.68 33.87
N SER A 48 27.35 12.51 33.97
CA SER A 48 28.25 12.65 35.12
C SER A 48 27.98 13.99 35.83
N SER A 49 28.82 14.37 36.80
CA SER A 49 28.72 15.70 37.42
C SER A 49 29.09 16.85 36.46
N THR A 50 29.84 16.57 35.40
CA THR A 50 30.38 17.58 34.46
C THR A 50 29.83 17.46 33.04
N ASP A 51 29.42 16.27 32.62
CA ASP A 51 29.11 15.95 31.23
C ASP A 51 27.76 15.23 31.11
N GLN A 52 27.09 15.38 29.97
CA GLN A 52 25.88 14.62 29.66
C GLN A 52 25.73 14.39 28.16
N VAL A 53 25.14 13.26 27.79
CA VAL A 53 24.75 12.96 26.42
C VAL A 53 23.40 12.24 26.41
N VAL A 54 22.62 12.51 25.37
CA VAL A 54 21.40 11.76 25.07
C VAL A 54 21.65 10.90 23.84
N ILE A 55 21.42 9.60 23.96
CA ILE A 55 21.63 8.63 22.87
C ILE A 55 20.43 7.70 22.73
N HIS A 56 20.40 6.97 21.61
CA HIS A 56 19.37 5.96 21.35
C HIS A 56 19.82 4.57 21.78
N SER A 57 18.87 3.78 22.25
CA SER A 57 19.07 2.37 22.59
C SER A 57 18.59 1.43 21.46
N ASP A 58 19.26 1.46 20.31
CA ASP A 58 18.89 0.71 19.10
C ASP A 58 19.91 -0.35 18.67
N ILE A 59 20.95 -0.59 19.48
CA ILE A 59 21.94 -1.64 19.22
C ILE A 59 21.29 -3.00 19.44
N TYR A 60 21.44 -3.91 18.47
CA TYR A 60 20.89 -5.26 18.56
C TYR A 60 21.59 -6.10 19.63
N ARG A 61 20.79 -6.71 20.52
CA ARG A 61 21.18 -7.55 21.65
C ARG A 61 20.55 -8.94 21.53
N PRO A 62 21.26 -9.90 20.89
CA PRO A 62 20.74 -11.24 20.69
C PRO A 62 20.59 -12.00 22.01
N ASP A 63 21.42 -11.69 23.01
CA ASP A 63 21.37 -12.23 24.37
C ASP A 63 20.08 -11.84 25.10
N VAL A 64 19.72 -10.56 25.09
CA VAL A 64 18.48 -10.03 25.70
C VAL A 64 17.25 -10.60 25.00
N ARG A 65 17.29 -10.70 23.66
CA ARG A 65 16.23 -11.31 22.86
C ARG A 65 16.05 -12.79 23.18
N ARG A 66 17.15 -13.55 23.30
CA ARG A 66 17.14 -14.99 23.56
C ARG A 66 16.47 -15.33 24.89
N VAL A 67 16.61 -14.47 25.89
CA VAL A 67 15.95 -14.64 27.20
C VAL A 67 14.57 -13.97 27.27
N SER A 68 14.00 -13.55 26.14
CA SER A 68 12.69 -12.92 26.02
C SER A 68 12.48 -11.67 26.88
N ARG A 69 13.56 -10.93 27.17
CA ARG A 69 13.50 -9.64 27.89
C ARG A 69 13.19 -8.44 26.98
N HIS A 70 13.31 -8.61 25.66
CA HIS A 70 12.94 -7.62 24.65
C HIS A 70 12.61 -8.32 23.31
N ARG A 71 11.45 -8.05 22.68
CA ARG A 71 10.98 -8.85 21.52
C ARG A 71 11.88 -8.78 20.29
N THR A 72 12.41 -7.60 20.01
CA THR A 72 13.23 -7.34 18.81
C THR A 72 14.73 -7.47 19.06
N GLY A 73 15.16 -7.43 20.33
CA GLY A 73 16.57 -7.25 20.70
C GLY A 73 17.16 -5.87 20.40
N LEU A 74 16.47 -4.95 19.71
CA LEU A 74 16.97 -3.59 19.42
C LEU A 74 16.76 -2.67 20.63
N CYS A 75 17.60 -2.85 21.64
CA CYS A 75 17.48 -2.22 22.95
C CYS A 75 18.80 -1.82 23.58
N GLY A 76 19.93 -2.15 22.96
CA GLY A 76 21.26 -1.89 23.50
C GLY A 76 21.74 -0.46 23.24
N PHE A 77 22.67 0.01 24.06
CA PHE A 77 23.37 1.28 23.87
C PHE A 77 24.85 1.14 24.22
N SER A 78 25.68 2.01 23.66
CA SER A 78 27.13 2.05 23.90
C SER A 78 27.64 3.47 23.63
N TYR A 79 28.42 4.04 24.55
CA TYR A 79 28.97 5.38 24.40
C TYR A 79 30.36 5.49 25.01
N ASP A 80 31.28 6.13 24.28
CA ASP A 80 32.65 6.39 24.71
C ASP A 80 32.68 7.64 25.59
N ILE A 81 33.08 7.46 26.85
CA ILE A 81 33.23 8.53 27.84
C ILE A 81 34.70 8.86 28.13
N SER A 82 35.65 8.40 27.31
CA SER A 82 37.10 8.63 27.51
C SER A 82 37.45 10.11 27.60
N CYS A 83 36.69 10.98 26.94
CA CYS A 83 36.88 12.43 26.98
C CYS A 83 36.21 13.14 28.18
N TRP A 84 35.36 12.46 28.97
CA TRP A 84 34.62 13.10 30.07
C TRP A 84 35.53 13.39 31.26
N VAL A 85 35.31 14.51 31.96
CA VAL A 85 36.14 14.87 33.11
C VAL A 85 35.80 13.98 34.30
N ASP A 86 34.52 13.83 34.60
CA ASP A 86 34.02 12.89 35.60
C ASP A 86 33.57 11.57 34.95
N LYS A 87 34.18 10.46 35.37
CA LYS A 87 33.86 9.11 34.88
C LYS A 87 32.70 8.46 35.63
N LYS A 88 32.26 9.04 36.75
CA LYS A 88 31.13 8.52 37.52
C LYS A 88 29.82 8.92 36.84
N CYS A 89 29.29 8.01 36.04
CA CYS A 89 28.10 8.28 35.25
C CYS A 89 26.85 7.59 35.81
N SER A 90 25.71 8.18 35.53
CA SER A 90 24.37 7.63 35.70
C SER A 90 23.73 7.44 34.34
N VAL A 91 22.87 6.42 34.22
CA VAL A 91 22.05 6.19 33.02
C VAL A 91 20.59 6.29 33.43
N SER A 92 19.85 7.15 32.75
CA SER A 92 18.41 7.34 33.00
C SER A 92 17.61 7.22 31.73
N TYR A 93 16.44 6.62 31.85
CA TYR A 93 15.45 6.56 30.79
C TYR A 93 14.78 7.92 30.64
N LEU A 94 14.79 8.47 29.42
CA LEU A 94 14.12 9.75 29.13
C LEU A 94 12.74 9.60 28.49
N GLY A 95 12.37 8.37 28.12
CA GLY A 95 11.16 8.10 27.39
C GLY A 95 11.41 7.14 26.23
N LYS A 96 10.32 6.62 25.67
CA LYS A 96 10.39 5.93 24.39
C LYS A 96 10.96 6.94 23.41
N LYS A 97 11.67 6.49 22.38
CA LYS A 97 11.63 7.27 21.15
C LYS A 97 10.14 7.47 20.91
N CYS A 98 9.68 8.73 20.87
CA CYS A 98 8.36 9.02 20.39
C CYS A 98 8.35 8.64 18.92
N ASN A 99 8.25 7.33 18.66
CA ASN A 99 7.72 6.78 17.44
C ASN A 99 6.18 6.80 17.57
N ALA A 100 5.60 7.91 18.04
CA ALA A 100 4.63 8.53 17.17
C ALA A 100 5.39 9.23 16.05
N VAL A 101 6.23 8.50 15.32
CA VAL A 101 6.20 8.69 13.88
C VAL A 101 4.76 8.27 13.61
N ASN A 102 3.88 9.26 13.45
CA ASN A 102 3.07 9.21 12.25
C ASN A 102 4.11 8.95 11.16
N HIS A 103 4.42 7.67 10.91
CA HIS A 103 5.26 7.25 9.82
C HIS A 103 4.45 7.73 8.65
N HIS A 104 4.74 8.95 8.24
CA HIS A 104 4.05 9.60 7.18
C HIS A 104 4.16 8.62 6.03
N ARG A 105 3.01 8.07 5.62
CA ARG A 105 2.99 6.99 4.64
C ARG A 105 2.88 7.67 3.29
N PRO A 106 4.00 7.82 2.55
CA PRO A 106 3.91 8.36 1.20
C PRO A 106 2.96 7.48 0.40
N LEU A 107 2.09 8.10 -0.39
CA LEU A 107 1.33 7.36 -1.39
C LEU A 107 2.22 7.10 -2.60
N PHE A 108 2.11 5.92 -3.20
CA PHE A 108 2.72 5.65 -4.49
C PHE A 108 1.67 5.79 -5.59
N PHE A 109 1.72 6.91 -6.30
CA PHE A 109 0.89 7.12 -7.49
C PHE A 109 1.57 6.58 -8.75
N VAL A 110 1.12 5.40 -9.20
CA VAL A 110 1.51 4.80 -10.47
C VAL A 110 0.88 5.61 -11.60
N HIS A 111 1.64 6.55 -12.14
CA HIS A 111 1.16 7.45 -13.20
C HIS A 111 1.24 6.75 -14.55
N ILE A 112 0.13 6.14 -14.97
CA ILE A 112 -0.01 5.53 -16.29
C ILE A 112 -0.17 6.63 -17.35
N PRO A 113 0.55 6.55 -18.49
CA PRO A 113 0.39 7.54 -19.55
C PRO A 113 -1.07 7.70 -19.98
N LYS A 114 -1.52 8.96 -20.05
CA LYS A 114 -2.82 9.39 -20.60
C LYS A 114 -4.07 9.01 -19.78
N THR A 115 -3.93 8.77 -18.48
CA THR A 115 -5.03 8.47 -17.55
C THR A 115 -5.27 9.57 -16.51
N ALA A 116 -5.34 10.84 -16.94
CA ALA A 116 -5.47 12.03 -16.08
C ALA A 116 -4.35 12.23 -15.02
N GLY A 117 -3.24 11.49 -15.11
CA GLY A 117 -2.19 11.58 -14.09
C GLY A 117 -1.48 12.92 -13.99
N THR A 118 -1.41 13.73 -15.06
CA THR A 118 -0.90 15.11 -14.96
C THR A 118 -1.82 16.00 -14.10
N SER A 119 -3.14 15.85 -14.24
CA SER A 119 -4.12 16.55 -13.42
C SER A 119 -3.96 16.19 -11.95
N PHE A 120 -3.94 14.88 -11.64
CA PHE A 120 -3.81 14.40 -10.27
C PHE A 120 -2.45 14.78 -9.66
N LYS A 121 -1.33 14.62 -10.38
CA LYS A 121 0.00 15.02 -9.92
C LYS A 121 0.04 16.50 -9.54
N ARG A 122 -0.51 17.39 -10.37
CA ARG A 122 -0.53 18.84 -10.10
C ARG A 122 -1.45 19.16 -8.92
N ALA A 123 -2.63 18.58 -8.87
CA ALA A 123 -3.55 18.74 -7.74
C ALA A 123 -2.92 18.27 -6.41
N ALA A 124 -2.20 17.15 -6.43
CA ALA A 124 -1.48 16.63 -5.28
C ALA A 124 -0.29 17.52 -4.87
N ALA A 125 0.44 18.09 -5.83
CA ALA A 125 1.52 19.03 -5.55
C ALA A 125 1.01 20.34 -4.92
N ASP A 126 -0.15 20.84 -5.36
CA ASP A 126 -0.82 21.97 -4.72
C ASP A 126 -1.22 21.67 -3.27
N TYR A 127 -1.67 20.44 -2.99
CA TYR A 127 -2.14 20.03 -1.67
C TYR A 127 -1.01 19.69 -0.70
N PHE A 128 -0.06 18.85 -1.11
CA PHE A 128 1.06 18.41 -0.27
C PHE A 128 2.22 19.42 -0.23
N GLY A 129 2.31 20.32 -1.22
CA GLY A 129 3.49 21.12 -1.50
C GLY A 129 4.43 20.43 -2.48
N ASN A 130 5.12 21.23 -3.31
CA ASN A 130 5.99 20.70 -4.37
C ASN A 130 7.13 19.82 -3.84
N ASP A 131 7.72 20.19 -2.70
CA ASP A 131 8.83 19.44 -2.10
C ASP A 131 8.39 18.12 -1.46
N ALA A 132 7.09 17.99 -1.16
CA ALA A 132 6.49 16.77 -0.64
C ALA A 132 6.00 15.83 -1.76
N VAL A 133 6.36 16.10 -3.02
CA VAL A 133 6.06 15.23 -4.18
C VAL A 133 7.35 14.83 -4.89
N ILE A 134 7.77 13.58 -4.69
CA ILE A 134 8.92 12.99 -5.37
C ILE A 134 8.49 12.38 -6.71
N LYS A 135 9.25 12.70 -7.76
CA LYS A 135 8.94 12.35 -9.15
C LYS A 135 10.02 11.43 -9.73
N ASN A 136 9.61 10.35 -10.38
CA ASN A 136 10.49 9.42 -11.10
C ASN A 136 10.02 9.23 -12.55
N TYR A 137 10.57 10.02 -13.47
CA TYR A 137 10.30 9.93 -14.90
C TYR A 137 11.49 9.37 -15.68
N GLY A 138 12.42 8.69 -14.99
CA GLY A 138 13.61 8.09 -15.57
C GLY A 138 14.79 9.04 -15.72
N LYS A 139 15.94 8.47 -16.09
CA LYS A 139 17.26 9.13 -16.04
C LYS A 139 17.41 10.37 -16.93
N LYS A 140 16.65 10.46 -18.03
CA LYS A 140 16.74 11.55 -19.00
C LYS A 140 15.70 12.65 -18.77
N SER A 141 14.74 12.43 -17.88
CA SER A 141 13.66 13.41 -17.66
C SER A 141 14.10 14.48 -16.67
N PRO A 142 13.99 15.78 -17.01
CA PRO A 142 14.25 16.86 -16.07
C PRO A 142 13.19 16.93 -14.95
N GLU A 143 12.05 16.25 -15.10
CA GLU A 143 11.04 16.15 -14.04
C GLU A 143 11.44 15.19 -12.92
N THR A 144 12.46 14.34 -13.12
CA THR A 144 12.89 13.37 -12.10
C THR A 144 13.58 14.09 -10.95
N SER A 145 13.11 13.85 -9.72
CA SER A 145 13.66 14.46 -8.51
C SER A 145 15.12 14.05 -8.30
N LYS A 146 15.95 14.98 -7.82
CA LYS A 146 17.39 14.76 -7.57
C LYS A 146 17.67 13.52 -6.70
N ILE A 147 16.91 13.35 -5.62
CA ILE A 147 17.03 12.19 -4.71
C ILE A 147 16.78 10.84 -5.41
N VAL A 148 15.91 10.81 -6.42
CA VAL A 148 15.65 9.60 -7.22
C VAL A 148 16.88 9.25 -8.05
N HIS A 149 17.58 10.23 -8.62
CA HIS A 149 18.86 9.98 -9.29
C HIS A 149 19.89 9.41 -8.32
N GLU A 150 20.07 10.08 -7.18
CA GLU A 150 21.12 9.77 -6.22
C GLU A 150 20.96 8.41 -5.55
N MET A 151 19.74 8.04 -5.16
CA MET A 151 19.48 6.86 -4.35
C MET A 151 18.91 5.70 -5.17
N LEU A 152 18.00 5.97 -6.10
CA LEU A 152 17.27 4.91 -6.79
C LEU A 152 17.91 4.53 -8.13
N LEU A 153 18.07 5.48 -9.06
CA LEU A 153 18.56 5.20 -10.41
C LEU A 153 20.05 4.82 -10.42
N ASN A 154 20.86 5.46 -9.57
CA ASN A 154 22.30 5.20 -9.51
C ASN A 154 22.67 4.06 -8.56
N LYS A 155 21.97 3.93 -7.42
CA LYS A 155 22.38 3.02 -6.33
C LYS A 155 21.40 1.88 -6.03
N LYS A 156 20.21 1.87 -6.65
CA LYS A 156 19.15 0.87 -6.44
C LYS A 156 18.69 0.73 -4.97
N GLN A 157 18.75 1.81 -4.19
CA GLN A 157 18.42 1.82 -2.76
C GLN A 157 16.92 2.06 -2.50
N GLN A 158 16.05 1.16 -2.97
CA GLN A 158 14.58 1.29 -2.85
C GLN A 158 14.10 1.45 -1.41
N TYR A 159 14.67 0.66 -0.48
CA TYR A 159 14.30 0.73 0.93
C TYR A 159 14.72 2.05 1.57
N GLU A 160 15.95 2.52 1.29
CA GLU A 160 16.45 3.78 1.87
C GLU A 160 15.70 5.00 1.37
N ILE A 161 15.35 5.06 0.07
CA ILE A 161 14.56 6.18 -0.44
C ILE A 161 13.15 6.17 0.17
N TYR A 162 12.56 4.99 0.40
CA TYR A 162 11.28 4.88 1.11
C TYR A 162 11.36 5.37 2.55
N LEU A 163 12.37 4.94 3.31
CA LEU A 163 12.59 5.45 4.67
C LEU A 163 12.84 6.95 4.70
N ASN A 164 13.59 7.47 3.72
CA ASN A 164 13.83 8.91 3.60
C ASN A 164 12.52 9.67 3.37
N MET A 165 11.66 9.20 2.46
CA MET A 165 10.34 9.77 2.21
C MET A 165 9.48 9.83 3.48
N GLN A 166 9.48 8.75 4.27
CA GLN A 166 8.75 8.72 5.53
C GLN A 166 9.29 9.74 6.54
N ARG A 167 10.62 9.88 6.65
CA ARG A 167 11.28 10.82 7.56
C ARG A 167 11.06 12.29 7.17
N GLN A 168 10.97 12.56 5.86
CA GLN A 168 10.78 13.91 5.33
C GLN A 168 9.32 14.33 5.19
N GLY A 169 8.36 13.45 5.49
CA GLY A 169 6.94 13.77 5.35
C GLY A 169 6.47 13.88 3.89
N VAL A 170 7.09 13.14 2.97
CA VAL A 170 6.74 13.16 1.53
C VAL A 170 5.34 12.62 1.30
N GLY A 171 4.40 13.46 0.86
CA GLY A 171 3.01 13.07 0.59
C GLY A 171 2.85 12.06 -0.54
N LEU A 172 3.63 12.21 -1.62
CA LEU A 172 3.44 11.45 -2.84
C LEU A 172 4.77 11.09 -3.53
N TYR A 173 4.91 9.83 -3.92
CA TYR A 173 5.89 9.37 -4.89
C TYR A 173 5.18 9.02 -6.19
N THR A 174 5.65 9.51 -7.34
CA THR A 174 4.95 9.31 -8.62
C THR A 174 5.87 9.32 -9.83
N GLY A 175 5.41 8.73 -10.93
CA GLY A 175 6.00 8.87 -12.25
C GLY A 175 5.61 7.77 -13.21
N HIS A 176 6.18 7.78 -14.41
CA HIS A 176 5.96 6.73 -15.41
C HIS A 176 6.80 5.49 -15.10
N VAL A 177 6.49 4.86 -13.97
CA VAL A 177 7.18 3.66 -13.46
C VAL A 177 6.18 2.52 -13.29
N HIS A 178 6.63 1.29 -13.56
CA HIS A 178 5.86 0.10 -13.27
C HIS A 178 5.67 -0.06 -11.76
N LEU A 179 4.48 -0.48 -11.33
CA LEU A 179 4.15 -0.73 -9.92
C LEU A 179 5.19 -1.66 -9.26
N ALA A 180 5.55 -2.75 -9.95
CA ALA A 180 6.51 -3.73 -9.47
C ALA A 180 7.89 -3.16 -9.09
N SER A 181 8.25 -1.97 -9.60
CA SER A 181 9.54 -1.33 -9.29
C SER A 181 9.68 -0.84 -7.86
N MET A 182 8.56 -0.68 -7.12
CA MET A 182 8.56 -0.16 -5.74
C MET A 182 7.63 -0.95 -4.80
N MET A 183 7.03 -2.06 -5.26
CA MET A 183 6.04 -2.81 -4.49
C MET A 183 6.59 -3.48 -3.22
N ASP A 184 7.90 -3.67 -3.14
CA ASP A 184 8.57 -4.26 -1.98
C ASP A 184 8.64 -3.33 -0.77
N VAL A 185 8.47 -2.02 -0.99
CA VAL A 185 8.61 -1.01 0.06
C VAL A 185 7.32 -0.25 0.32
N PHE A 186 6.44 -0.14 -0.68
CA PHE A 186 5.10 0.43 -0.51
C PHE A 186 4.07 -0.65 -0.19
N PRO A 187 3.31 -0.54 0.92
CA PRO A 187 2.14 -1.37 1.15
C PRO A 187 1.13 -1.25 0.00
N ALA A 188 0.50 -2.36 -0.41
CA ALA A 188 -0.43 -2.33 -1.54
C ALA A 188 -1.59 -1.33 -1.34
N LYS A 189 -2.05 -1.17 -0.09
CA LYS A 189 -3.10 -0.21 0.28
C LYS A 189 -2.69 1.26 0.16
N ASP A 190 -1.38 1.55 0.05
CA ASP A 190 -0.84 2.91 -0.10
C ASP A 190 -0.45 3.18 -1.57
N ILE A 191 -0.72 2.22 -2.48
CA ILE A 191 -0.57 2.38 -3.92
C ILE A 191 -1.87 2.91 -4.51
N VAL A 192 -1.75 3.91 -5.38
CA VAL A 192 -2.89 4.56 -6.04
C VAL A 192 -2.64 4.73 -7.53
N SER A 193 -3.71 4.74 -8.32
CA SER A 193 -3.62 4.96 -9.77
C SER A 193 -4.92 5.50 -10.36
N PHE A 194 -4.88 5.85 -11.64
CA PHE A 194 -6.06 6.11 -12.46
C PHE A 194 -5.92 5.29 -13.74
N VAL A 195 -7.01 4.65 -14.14
CA VAL A 195 -7.15 4.00 -15.44
C VAL A 195 -8.11 4.80 -16.33
N ARG A 196 -8.16 4.47 -17.60
CA ARG A 196 -9.06 5.06 -18.60
C ARG A 196 -9.59 3.95 -19.49
N HIS A 197 -10.78 4.14 -20.06
CA HIS A 197 -11.29 3.23 -21.07
C HIS A 197 -10.21 2.94 -22.15
N PRO A 198 -9.89 1.68 -22.48
CA PRO A 198 -8.69 1.37 -23.29
C PRO A 198 -8.67 2.05 -24.66
N VAL A 199 -9.80 2.13 -25.36
CA VAL A 199 -9.93 2.86 -26.64
C VAL A 199 -9.49 4.31 -26.49
N GLU A 200 -10.02 4.97 -25.47
CA GLU A 200 -9.78 6.38 -25.19
C GLU A 200 -8.34 6.64 -24.74
N GLN A 201 -7.75 5.68 -24.01
CA GLN A 201 -6.35 5.73 -23.59
C GLN A 201 -5.41 5.64 -24.79
N VAL A 202 -5.61 4.65 -25.67
CA VAL A 202 -4.77 4.40 -26.84
C VAL A 202 -4.81 5.58 -27.82
N LEU A 203 -6.00 6.08 -28.15
CA LEU A 203 -6.16 7.21 -29.07
C LEU A 203 -5.57 8.50 -28.50
N SER A 204 -5.75 8.75 -27.19
CA SER A 204 -5.12 9.87 -26.49
C SER A 204 -3.58 9.77 -26.51
N HIS A 205 -3.05 8.55 -26.45
CA HIS A 205 -1.61 8.30 -26.50
C HIS A 205 -1.03 8.53 -27.89
N PHE A 206 -1.70 8.00 -28.92
CA PHE A 206 -1.35 8.25 -30.31
C PHE A 206 -1.32 9.74 -30.65
N ASN A 207 -2.38 10.48 -30.27
CA ASN A 207 -2.43 11.93 -30.50
C ASN A 207 -1.30 12.68 -29.77
N HIS A 208 -0.95 12.25 -28.56
CA HIS A 208 0.18 12.84 -27.85
C HIS A 208 1.50 12.59 -28.59
N TYR A 209 1.71 11.40 -29.16
CA TYR A 209 2.89 11.09 -29.95
C TYR A 209 2.96 11.88 -31.25
N ARG A 210 1.84 12.06 -31.95
CA ARG A 210 1.78 12.90 -33.15
C ARG A 210 2.09 14.37 -32.85
N LEU A 211 1.59 14.90 -31.74
CA LEU A 211 1.71 16.32 -31.41
C LEU A 211 3.06 16.70 -30.79
N HIS A 212 3.74 15.78 -30.11
CA HIS A 212 4.92 16.10 -29.29
C HIS A 212 6.17 15.29 -29.61
N TYR A 213 6.08 14.22 -30.40
CA TYR A 213 7.20 13.34 -30.72
C TYR A 213 7.37 13.11 -32.22
N ASP A 214 6.81 14.00 -33.05
CA ASP A 214 6.89 13.94 -34.52
C ASP A 214 6.54 12.57 -35.11
N TYR A 215 5.62 11.85 -34.46
CA TYR A 215 5.23 10.51 -34.89
C TYR A 215 4.41 10.60 -36.18
N SER A 216 4.95 10.07 -37.27
CA SER A 216 4.38 10.19 -38.62
C SER A 216 3.63 8.94 -39.11
N ALA A 217 3.76 7.80 -38.43
CA ALA A 217 3.09 6.56 -38.82
C ALA A 217 1.59 6.57 -38.46
N SER A 218 0.84 5.63 -39.05
CA SER A 218 -0.62 5.53 -38.88
C SER A 218 -1.03 5.09 -37.46
N VAL A 219 -2.31 5.28 -37.13
CA VAL A 219 -2.88 4.84 -35.85
C VAL A 219 -2.87 3.32 -35.73
N GLU A 220 -3.09 2.60 -36.83
CA GLU A 220 -3.03 1.13 -36.89
C GLU A 220 -1.61 0.64 -36.61
N THR A 221 -0.60 1.32 -37.15
CA THR A 221 0.81 1.02 -36.88
C THR A 221 1.11 1.23 -35.39
N PHE A 222 0.62 2.33 -34.81
CA PHE A 222 0.79 2.62 -33.37
C PHE A 222 0.15 1.54 -32.49
N ILE A 223 -1.09 1.12 -32.78
CA ILE A 223 -1.80 0.08 -32.02
C ILE A 223 -1.07 -1.26 -32.05
N ASN A 224 -0.44 -1.60 -33.19
CA ASN A 224 0.27 -2.86 -33.37
C ASN A 224 1.65 -2.91 -32.72
N GLN A 225 2.21 -1.78 -32.27
CA GLN A 225 3.51 -1.76 -31.60
C GLN A 225 3.40 -2.30 -30.17
N GLN A 226 4.28 -3.26 -29.85
CA GLN A 226 4.31 -3.94 -28.55
C GLN A 226 4.43 -2.98 -27.35
N GLY A 227 5.11 -1.84 -27.53
CA GLY A 227 5.25 -0.82 -26.49
C GLY A 227 3.92 -0.22 -26.02
N PHE A 228 2.91 -0.17 -26.89
CA PHE A 228 1.61 0.46 -26.64
C PHE A 228 0.47 -0.51 -26.33
N LYS A 229 0.70 -1.82 -26.47
CA LYS A 229 -0.26 -2.86 -26.10
C LYS A 229 -0.33 -3.07 -24.59
N ASN A 230 -1.55 -3.23 -24.08
CA ASN A 230 -1.86 -3.54 -22.69
C ASN A 230 -1.08 -2.65 -21.70
N LEU A 231 -1.02 -1.35 -21.99
CA LEU A 231 -0.17 -0.42 -21.28
C LEU A 231 -0.58 -0.31 -19.81
N GLN A 232 -1.89 -0.23 -19.54
CA GLN A 232 -2.40 -0.03 -18.19
C GLN A 232 -2.12 -1.26 -17.31
N SER A 233 -2.41 -2.45 -17.83
CA SER A 233 -2.12 -3.73 -17.17
C SER A 233 -0.63 -3.95 -16.95
N ARG A 234 0.22 -3.57 -17.91
CA ARG A 234 1.68 -3.63 -17.72
C ARG A 234 2.17 -2.69 -16.61
N PHE A 235 1.58 -1.51 -16.47
CA PHE A 235 1.97 -0.56 -15.42
C PHE A 235 1.53 -1.01 -14.02
N LEU A 236 0.34 -1.62 -13.91
CA LEU A 236 -0.21 -2.10 -12.63
C LEU A 236 0.15 -3.54 -12.29
N GLY A 237 0.77 -4.28 -13.22
CA GLY A 237 1.19 -5.66 -13.01
C GLY A 237 2.10 -5.82 -11.79
N GLY A 238 1.98 -6.99 -11.14
CA GLY A 238 2.75 -7.38 -9.96
C GLY A 238 1.95 -7.44 -8.66
N VAL A 239 0.82 -6.74 -8.56
CA VAL A 239 -0.09 -6.81 -7.41
C VAL A 239 -1.53 -6.99 -7.91
N PRO A 240 -2.33 -7.91 -7.34
CA PRO A 240 -3.75 -7.99 -7.68
C PRO A 240 -4.45 -6.65 -7.41
N VAL A 241 -5.14 -6.12 -8.42
CA VAL A 241 -5.73 -4.77 -8.36
C VAL A 241 -6.73 -4.60 -7.21
N GLN A 242 -7.38 -5.68 -6.78
CA GLN A 242 -8.26 -5.70 -5.60
C GLN A 242 -7.54 -5.28 -4.31
N LEU A 243 -6.21 -5.45 -4.24
CA LEU A 243 -5.39 -5.09 -3.09
C LEU A 243 -4.80 -3.69 -3.20
N ILE A 244 -4.83 -3.08 -4.39
CA ILE A 244 -4.37 -1.70 -4.58
C ILE A 244 -5.30 -0.76 -3.83
N GLY A 245 -4.67 0.16 -3.09
CA GLY A 245 -5.31 1.14 -2.23
C GLY A 245 -6.47 1.84 -2.91
N PHE A 246 -6.21 2.45 -4.07
CA PHE A 246 -7.22 3.12 -4.87
C PHE A 246 -6.89 3.11 -6.37
N VAL A 247 -7.88 2.82 -7.21
CA VAL A 247 -7.79 2.99 -8.66
C VAL A 247 -9.02 3.76 -9.14
N GLY A 248 -8.82 4.99 -9.62
CA GLY A 248 -9.88 5.84 -10.15
C GLY A 248 -10.07 5.66 -11.66
N LEU A 249 -11.16 6.23 -12.18
CA LEU A 249 -11.44 6.27 -13.62
C LEU A 249 -11.27 7.69 -14.17
N THR A 250 -10.64 7.81 -15.33
CA THR A 250 -10.38 9.11 -15.97
C THR A 250 -11.67 9.81 -16.39
N GLU A 251 -12.63 9.07 -16.95
CA GLU A 251 -13.94 9.59 -17.36
C GLU A 251 -14.85 9.96 -16.17
N ALA A 252 -14.55 9.44 -14.97
CA ALA A 252 -15.22 9.76 -13.72
C ALA A 252 -14.24 10.43 -12.73
N TYR A 253 -13.38 11.32 -13.23
CA TYR A 253 -12.25 11.86 -12.46
C TYR A 253 -12.67 12.57 -11.16
N ASP A 254 -13.67 13.46 -11.23
CA ASP A 254 -14.06 14.26 -10.07
C ASP A 254 -14.68 13.38 -8.96
N SER A 255 -15.58 12.46 -9.33
CA SER A 255 -16.15 11.49 -8.37
C SER A 255 -15.11 10.50 -7.85
N SER A 256 -14.17 10.07 -8.69
CA SER A 256 -13.03 9.26 -8.27
C SER A 256 -12.19 10.01 -7.22
N LEU A 257 -11.93 11.30 -7.43
CA LEU A 257 -11.15 12.12 -6.52
C LEU A 257 -11.87 12.34 -5.17
N GLU A 258 -13.19 12.47 -5.17
CA GLU A 258 -13.97 12.54 -3.92
C GLU A 258 -13.80 11.28 -3.07
N ILE A 259 -13.86 10.09 -3.69
CA ILE A 259 -13.65 8.82 -2.99
C ILE A 259 -12.20 8.70 -2.50
N PHE A 260 -11.23 9.09 -3.33
CA PHE A 260 -9.83 9.16 -2.91
C PHE A 260 -9.66 10.06 -1.67
N ASN A 261 -10.20 11.28 -1.70
CA ASN A 261 -10.09 12.25 -0.61
C ASN A 261 -10.70 11.70 0.69
N LYS A 262 -11.88 11.08 0.63
CA LYS A 262 -12.50 10.42 1.80
C LYS A 262 -11.63 9.29 2.35
N SER A 263 -11.08 8.45 1.47
CA SER A 263 -10.32 7.26 1.86
C SER A 263 -8.98 7.59 2.52
N TYR A 264 -8.27 8.57 1.96
CA TYR A 264 -6.96 8.97 2.46
C TYR A 264 -7.00 10.19 3.37
N LYS A 265 -8.20 10.67 3.74
CA LYS A 265 -8.42 11.85 4.57
C LYS A 265 -7.65 13.07 4.05
N THR A 266 -7.75 13.31 2.75
CA THR A 266 -7.13 14.44 2.05
C THR A 266 -8.19 15.39 1.49
N ASN A 267 -7.76 16.54 0.98
CA ASN A 267 -8.64 17.54 0.37
C ASN A 267 -8.04 18.06 -0.95
N ILE A 268 -7.57 17.14 -1.79
CA ILE A 268 -7.01 17.45 -3.10
C ILE A 268 -8.11 18.02 -3.98
N LYS A 269 -7.89 19.22 -4.54
CA LYS A 269 -8.84 19.89 -5.43
C LYS A 269 -8.60 19.47 -6.88
N GLY A 270 -9.64 18.94 -7.52
CA GLY A 270 -9.57 18.46 -8.89
C GLY A 270 -9.11 19.55 -9.86
N LYS A 271 -8.25 19.16 -10.80
CA LYS A 271 -7.86 19.99 -11.94
C LYS A 271 -8.22 19.27 -13.23
N ARG A 272 -8.80 19.98 -14.19
CA ARG A 272 -9.00 19.46 -15.56
C ARG A 272 -7.95 20.09 -16.46
N LEU A 273 -6.92 19.32 -16.81
CA LEU A 273 -5.78 19.78 -17.62
C LEU A 273 -5.61 18.88 -18.84
N ASN A 274 -5.07 19.44 -19.92
CA ASN A 274 -4.72 18.74 -21.16
C ASN A 274 -5.92 18.04 -21.83
N VAL A 275 -7.08 18.71 -21.86
CA VAL A 275 -8.22 18.29 -22.69
C VAL A 275 -7.87 18.59 -24.14
N ILE A 276 -7.89 17.57 -24.99
CA ILE A 276 -7.64 17.74 -26.43
C ILE A 276 -8.90 18.34 -27.08
N PRO A 277 -8.77 19.40 -27.89
CA PRO A 277 -9.86 19.95 -28.70
C PRO A 277 -10.50 18.89 -29.61
N GLU A 278 -11.81 18.95 -29.83
CA GLU A 278 -12.57 17.93 -30.56
C GLU A 278 -12.08 17.75 -32.01
N ASP A 279 -11.70 18.85 -32.66
CA ASP A 279 -11.17 18.92 -34.03
C ASP A 279 -9.83 18.19 -34.21
N LYS A 280 -9.11 17.92 -33.11
CA LYS A 280 -7.82 17.20 -33.11
C LYS A 280 -7.96 15.73 -32.76
N LYS A 281 -9.16 15.23 -32.51
CA LYS A 281 -9.39 13.82 -32.22
C LYS A 281 -9.40 12.99 -33.51
N VAL A 282 -8.89 11.77 -33.40
CA VAL A 282 -8.96 10.79 -34.50
C VAL A 282 -10.39 10.29 -34.58
N ALA A 283 -10.95 10.24 -35.79
CA ALA A 283 -12.25 9.64 -36.03
C ALA A 283 -12.23 8.17 -35.61
N VAL A 284 -13.19 7.77 -34.76
CA VAL A 284 -13.26 6.42 -34.22
C VAL A 284 -14.18 5.59 -35.12
N SER A 285 -13.58 4.71 -35.93
CA SER A 285 -14.30 3.73 -36.74
C SER A 285 -14.44 2.40 -36.00
N GLN A 286 -15.46 1.62 -36.35
CA GLN A 286 -15.68 0.30 -35.75
C GLN A 286 -14.48 -0.67 -35.96
N PRO A 287 -13.86 -0.76 -37.16
CA PRO A 287 -12.66 -1.58 -37.35
C PRO A 287 -11.48 -1.15 -36.47
N LEU A 288 -11.34 0.16 -36.22
CA LEU A 288 -10.28 0.67 -35.34
C LEU A 288 -10.51 0.27 -33.89
N VAL A 289 -11.76 0.31 -33.42
CA VAL A 289 -12.15 -0.14 -32.06
C VAL A 289 -11.85 -1.63 -31.89
N GLU A 290 -12.17 -2.44 -32.89
CA GLU A 290 -11.89 -3.89 -32.88
C GLU A 290 -10.38 -4.16 -32.84
N LEU A 291 -9.60 -3.48 -33.68
CA LEU A 291 -8.14 -3.58 -33.66
C LEU A 291 -7.54 -3.20 -32.29
N ILE A 292 -8.05 -2.13 -31.67
CA ILE A 292 -7.62 -1.74 -30.32
C ILE A 292 -7.97 -2.84 -29.31
N LYS A 293 -9.19 -3.38 -29.37
CA LYS A 293 -9.66 -4.42 -28.46
C LYS A 293 -8.80 -5.68 -28.55
N GLU A 294 -8.51 -6.15 -29.76
CA GLU A 294 -7.64 -7.31 -30.01
C GLU A 294 -6.23 -7.13 -29.43
N ASN A 295 -5.69 -5.92 -29.53
CA ASN A 295 -4.33 -5.62 -29.07
C ASN A 295 -4.24 -5.25 -27.58
N ASN A 296 -5.38 -5.03 -26.91
CA ASN A 296 -5.45 -4.51 -25.53
C ASN A 296 -6.41 -5.30 -24.63
N THR A 297 -6.62 -6.60 -24.89
CA THR A 297 -7.56 -7.45 -24.13
C THR A 297 -7.38 -7.35 -22.62
N ARG A 298 -6.13 -7.36 -22.13
CA ARG A 298 -5.86 -7.29 -20.68
C ARG A 298 -6.22 -5.92 -20.09
N ASP A 299 -6.07 -4.85 -20.86
CA ASP A 299 -6.49 -3.51 -20.41
C ASP A 299 -8.01 -3.41 -20.34
N PHE A 300 -8.76 -4.08 -21.23
CA PHE A 300 -10.22 -4.17 -21.14
C PHE A 300 -10.67 -4.95 -19.91
N GLU A 301 -10.06 -6.09 -19.62
CA GLU A 301 -10.33 -6.89 -18.42
C GLU A 301 -10.02 -6.09 -17.14
N LEU A 302 -8.83 -5.49 -17.06
CA LEU A 302 -8.43 -4.63 -15.96
C LEU A 302 -9.39 -3.46 -15.77
N TYR A 303 -9.73 -2.76 -16.85
CA TYR A 303 -10.60 -1.59 -16.80
C TYR A 303 -11.99 -1.95 -16.25
N GLN A 304 -12.57 -3.06 -16.73
CA GLN A 304 -13.86 -3.53 -16.26
C GLN A 304 -13.80 -3.88 -14.75
N LEU A 305 -12.77 -4.60 -14.33
CA LEU A 305 -12.54 -4.92 -12.91
C LEU A 305 -12.38 -3.65 -12.05
N CYS A 306 -11.60 -2.66 -12.51
CA CYS A 306 -11.43 -1.39 -11.80
C CYS A 306 -12.75 -0.61 -11.69
N LYS A 307 -13.56 -0.61 -12.76
CA LYS A 307 -14.87 0.05 -12.78
C LYS A 307 -15.82 -0.57 -11.77
N ASP A 308 -15.89 -1.90 -11.72
CA ASP A 308 -16.75 -2.63 -10.78
C ASP A 308 -16.29 -2.44 -9.32
N LEU A 309 -14.97 -2.49 -9.08
CA LEU A 309 -14.40 -2.20 -7.77
C LEU A 309 -14.70 -0.77 -7.32
N LEU A 310 -14.53 0.22 -8.21
CA LEU A 310 -14.80 1.63 -7.88
C LEU A 310 -16.28 1.85 -7.57
N ALA A 311 -17.20 1.26 -8.34
CA ALA A 311 -18.63 1.37 -8.10
C ALA A 311 -19.00 0.83 -6.71
N GLN A 312 -18.54 -0.38 -6.38
CA GLN A 312 -18.81 -1.01 -5.08
C GLN A 312 -18.18 -0.21 -3.91
N ARG A 313 -16.93 0.25 -4.06
CA ARG A 313 -16.23 1.07 -3.06
C ARG A 313 -16.91 2.44 -2.85
N THR A 314 -17.42 3.04 -3.93
CA THR A 314 -18.19 4.28 -3.90
C THR A 314 -19.47 4.11 -3.09
N GLU A 315 -20.24 3.06 -3.36
CA GLU A 315 -21.48 2.75 -2.63
C GLU A 315 -21.20 2.59 -1.13
N LEU A 316 -20.20 1.78 -0.78
CA LEU A 316 -19.81 1.54 0.62
C LEU A 316 -19.38 2.82 1.33
N THR A 317 -18.58 3.65 0.65
CA THR A 317 -18.14 4.94 1.19
C THR A 317 -19.30 5.90 1.44
N ASN A 318 -20.25 5.96 0.51
CA ASN A 318 -21.43 6.81 0.65
C ASN A 318 -22.34 6.34 1.80
N ARG A 319 -22.35 5.03 2.08
CA ARG A 319 -23.01 4.45 3.26
C ARG A 319 -22.23 4.63 4.57
N GLY A 320 -21.02 5.20 4.54
CA GLY A 320 -20.15 5.35 5.71
C GLY A 320 -19.57 4.02 6.22
N VAL A 321 -19.54 2.99 5.38
CA VAL A 321 -19.08 1.65 5.74
C VAL A 321 -17.72 1.39 5.08
N PRO A 322 -16.71 0.87 5.81
CA PRO A 322 -15.42 0.56 5.21
C PRO A 322 -15.54 -0.57 4.20
N TRP A 323 -14.73 -0.55 3.14
CA TRP A 323 -14.54 -1.72 2.28
C TRP A 323 -13.38 -2.60 2.78
N CYS A 324 -13.46 -3.88 2.46
CA CYS A 324 -12.39 -4.87 2.53
C CYS A 324 -11.53 -4.85 1.26
N TYR A 325 -10.24 -5.12 1.44
CA TYR A 325 -9.33 -5.51 0.37
C TYR A 325 -9.32 -7.03 0.30
N GLY A 326 -9.62 -7.60 -0.86
CA GLY A 326 -9.70 -9.05 -0.98
C GLY A 326 -10.17 -9.51 -2.35
N PHE A 327 -9.97 -10.79 -2.60
CA PHE A 327 -10.37 -11.49 -3.81
C PHE A 327 -10.62 -12.95 -3.48
N ILE A 328 -11.28 -13.65 -4.39
CA ILE A 328 -11.36 -15.11 -4.40
C ILE A 328 -10.34 -15.67 -5.39
N ASP A 329 -9.67 -16.76 -5.02
CA ASP A 329 -8.94 -17.58 -5.96
C ASP A 329 -9.95 -18.24 -6.92
N LYS A 330 -9.49 -18.69 -8.09
CA LYS A 330 -10.35 -19.48 -9.00
C LYS A 330 -10.96 -20.65 -8.23
N PRO A 331 -12.30 -20.73 -8.09
CA PRO A 331 -12.93 -21.80 -7.34
C PRO A 331 -12.52 -23.18 -7.88
N THR A 332 -12.23 -24.11 -6.99
CA THR A 332 -11.99 -25.50 -7.39
C THR A 332 -13.30 -26.27 -7.36
N LYS A 333 -13.26 -27.56 -7.72
CA LYS A 333 -14.45 -28.40 -7.63
C LYS A 333 -15.04 -28.44 -6.21
N ASP A 334 -14.24 -28.40 -5.15
CA ASP A 334 -14.73 -28.74 -3.80
C ASP A 334 -14.63 -27.56 -2.82
N GLN A 335 -14.05 -26.42 -3.22
CA GLN A 335 -13.89 -25.28 -2.33
C GLN A 335 -13.73 -23.95 -3.09
N VAL A 336 -14.04 -22.87 -2.39
CA VAL A 336 -13.57 -21.52 -2.71
C VAL A 336 -12.54 -21.10 -1.66
N SER A 337 -11.43 -20.54 -2.11
CA SER A 337 -10.43 -19.91 -1.26
C SER A 337 -10.18 -18.49 -1.69
N GLY A 338 -9.50 -17.72 -0.86
CA GLY A 338 -9.14 -16.36 -1.20
C GLY A 338 -8.47 -15.67 -0.03
N LEU A 339 -8.55 -14.35 -0.03
CA LEU A 339 -8.13 -13.53 1.10
C LEU A 339 -9.01 -12.31 1.25
N ALA A 340 -9.10 -11.81 2.48
CA ALA A 340 -9.77 -10.55 2.78
C ALA A 340 -9.17 -9.91 4.04
N TYR A 341 -9.00 -8.59 4.01
CA TYR A 341 -8.57 -7.81 5.17
C TYR A 341 -9.15 -6.40 5.19
N TRP A 342 -9.23 -5.82 6.40
CA TRP A 342 -9.53 -4.41 6.62
C TRP A 342 -8.23 -3.58 6.59
N ALA A 343 -8.22 -2.41 5.95
CA ALA A 343 -7.02 -1.56 5.94
C ALA A 343 -6.61 -1.08 7.33
N ASP A 344 -7.58 -0.74 8.17
CA ASP A 344 -7.37 -0.06 9.46
C ASP A 344 -7.84 -0.91 10.65
N SER A 345 -7.86 -2.24 10.52
CA SER A 345 -8.28 -3.13 11.61
C SER A 345 -7.60 -4.48 11.53
N ASP A 346 -7.07 -4.91 12.67
CA ASP A 346 -6.51 -6.25 12.86
C ASP A 346 -7.57 -7.31 13.17
N LYS A 347 -8.87 -6.98 13.17
CA LYS A 347 -9.93 -7.99 13.28
C LYS A 347 -10.00 -8.86 12.01
N PRO A 348 -10.31 -10.15 12.12
CA PRO A 348 -10.47 -11.00 10.95
C PRO A 348 -11.72 -10.57 10.17
N VAL A 349 -11.73 -10.87 8.86
CA VAL A 349 -12.91 -10.62 8.03
C VAL A 349 -13.80 -11.85 8.07
N GLU A 350 -15.08 -11.65 8.38
CA GLU A 350 -16.11 -12.69 8.30
C GLU A 350 -16.79 -12.64 6.93
N LEU A 351 -16.96 -13.80 6.31
CA LEU A 351 -17.49 -13.95 4.96
C LEU A 351 -18.65 -14.94 4.95
N SER A 352 -19.62 -14.69 4.08
CA SER A 352 -20.69 -15.63 3.72
C SER A 352 -20.51 -16.07 2.28
N VAL A 353 -20.65 -17.36 2.04
CA VAL A 353 -20.56 -17.98 0.72
C VAL A 353 -21.96 -18.32 0.26
N PHE A 354 -22.27 -17.96 -0.98
CA PHE A 354 -23.56 -18.20 -1.59
C PHE A 354 -23.41 -18.80 -2.97
N HIS A 355 -24.49 -19.42 -3.42
CA HIS A 355 -24.65 -19.94 -4.76
C HIS A 355 -25.89 -19.31 -5.40
N ASP A 356 -25.71 -18.70 -6.58
CA ASP A 356 -26.81 -18.08 -7.32
C ASP A 356 -27.49 -19.13 -8.21
N LYS A 357 -28.74 -19.48 -7.88
CA LYS A 357 -29.54 -20.53 -8.54
C LYS A 357 -30.77 -19.90 -9.22
N GLY A 358 -30.65 -19.59 -10.50
CA GLY A 358 -31.73 -18.94 -11.26
C GLY A 358 -31.97 -17.50 -10.77
N GLN A 359 -33.18 -17.20 -10.29
CA GLN A 359 -33.54 -15.91 -9.68
C GLN A 359 -33.33 -15.87 -8.16
N GLY A 360 -32.91 -16.98 -7.53
CA GLY A 360 -32.71 -17.07 -6.08
C GLY A 360 -31.24 -17.18 -5.69
N GLN A 361 -30.94 -16.83 -4.44
CA GLN A 361 -29.62 -16.96 -3.84
C GLN A 361 -29.69 -17.93 -2.65
N VAL A 362 -28.81 -18.94 -2.63
CA VAL A 362 -28.74 -19.92 -1.54
C VAL A 362 -27.50 -19.67 -0.70
N HIS A 363 -27.68 -19.48 0.62
CA HIS A 363 -26.57 -19.40 1.57
C HIS A 363 -25.98 -20.80 1.80
N LEU A 364 -24.69 -20.96 1.48
CA LEU A 364 -23.99 -22.22 1.66
C LEU A 364 -23.33 -22.33 3.04
N GLY A 365 -22.94 -21.21 3.61
CA GLY A 365 -22.31 -21.14 4.93
C GLY A 365 -21.39 -19.95 5.09
N ASP A 366 -20.72 -19.90 6.23
CA ASP A 366 -19.83 -18.80 6.62
C ASP A 366 -18.40 -19.29 6.84
N CYS A 367 -17.43 -18.40 6.63
CA CYS A 367 -16.04 -18.62 6.99
C CYS A 367 -15.37 -17.34 7.48
N THR A 368 -14.14 -17.46 7.95
CA THR A 368 -13.34 -16.34 8.48
C THR A 368 -11.97 -16.29 7.81
N ALA A 369 -11.54 -15.09 7.44
CA ALA A 369 -10.22 -14.83 6.90
C ALA A 369 -9.15 -14.79 8.01
N SER A 370 -8.70 -15.97 8.44
CA SER A 370 -7.69 -16.14 9.49
C SER A 370 -6.54 -17.08 9.12
N LEU A 371 -6.53 -17.65 7.92
CA LEU A 371 -5.46 -18.51 7.43
C LEU A 371 -4.26 -17.67 6.96
N ILE A 372 -3.06 -18.21 7.09
CA ILE A 372 -1.85 -17.52 6.61
C ILE A 372 -1.74 -17.57 5.09
N LYS A 373 -1.42 -16.43 4.46
CA LYS A 373 -1.03 -16.31 3.05
C LYS A 373 0.39 -15.72 3.00
N PRO A 374 1.46 -16.53 3.11
CA PRO A 374 2.83 -16.05 3.28
C PRO A 374 3.29 -15.09 2.17
N ALA A 375 2.91 -15.37 0.91
CA ALA A 375 3.25 -14.52 -0.24
C ALA A 375 2.74 -13.08 -0.11
N MET A 376 1.67 -12.86 0.67
CA MET A 376 1.06 -11.54 0.83
C MET A 376 1.84 -10.64 1.79
N LYS A 377 2.78 -11.18 2.58
CA LYS A 377 3.66 -10.37 3.42
C LYS A 377 4.46 -9.35 2.60
N ARG A 378 4.82 -9.70 1.37
CA ARG A 378 5.49 -8.81 0.42
C ARG A 378 4.69 -7.54 0.13
N TYR A 379 3.36 -7.61 0.18
CA TYR A 379 2.46 -6.48 -0.06
C TYR A 379 2.10 -5.71 1.23
N ALA A 380 2.78 -6.03 2.34
CA ALA A 380 2.53 -5.49 3.66
C ALA A 380 1.06 -5.55 4.09
N VAL A 381 0.37 -6.65 3.76
CA VAL A 381 -0.98 -6.91 4.27
C VAL A 381 -0.97 -7.02 5.80
N PRO A 382 -2.05 -6.62 6.50
CA PRO A 382 -2.09 -6.60 7.96
C PRO A 382 -2.10 -8.01 8.56
N ARG A 383 -2.22 -8.08 9.90
CA ARG A 383 -2.33 -9.34 10.65
C ARG A 383 -1.19 -10.33 10.34
N SER A 384 0.01 -9.83 10.04
CA SER A 384 1.18 -10.65 9.65
C SER A 384 0.91 -11.67 8.53
N GLY A 385 -0.06 -11.38 7.65
CA GLY A 385 -0.46 -12.29 6.56
C GLY A 385 -1.55 -13.31 6.90
N PHE A 386 -2.13 -13.29 8.12
CA PHE A 386 -3.27 -14.13 8.51
C PHE A 386 -4.60 -13.53 8.00
N VAL A 387 -4.75 -13.52 6.68
CA VAL A 387 -5.84 -12.87 5.93
C VAL A 387 -6.51 -13.80 4.92
N GLY A 388 -6.09 -15.06 4.84
CA GLY A 388 -6.65 -16.05 3.92
C GLY A 388 -7.89 -16.75 4.47
N PHE A 389 -8.74 -17.25 3.59
CA PHE A 389 -9.86 -18.13 3.95
C PHE A 389 -9.97 -19.28 2.95
N THR A 390 -10.63 -20.35 3.40
CA THR A 390 -11.06 -21.48 2.57
C THR A 390 -12.43 -21.92 3.06
N PHE A 391 -13.36 -22.17 2.15
CA PHE A 391 -14.67 -22.72 2.42
C PHE A 391 -14.91 -23.93 1.53
N LYS A 392 -15.18 -25.09 2.14
CA LYS A 392 -15.51 -26.33 1.41
C LYS A 392 -16.99 -26.34 1.06
N PHE A 393 -17.30 -26.66 -0.19
CA PHE A 393 -18.69 -26.75 -0.63
C PHE A 393 -19.39 -27.98 -0.06
N PRO A 394 -20.70 -27.91 0.24
CA PRO A 394 -21.51 -29.09 0.49
C PRO A 394 -21.57 -30.00 -0.74
N ASP A 395 -21.68 -31.32 -0.55
CA ASP A 395 -21.56 -32.34 -1.62
C ASP A 395 -22.52 -32.12 -2.80
N ALA A 396 -23.71 -31.56 -2.54
CA ALA A 396 -24.79 -31.38 -3.53
C ALA A 396 -24.89 -29.96 -4.13
N CYS A 397 -23.85 -29.13 -4.04
CA CYS A 397 -23.88 -27.77 -4.59
C CYS A 397 -23.50 -27.74 -6.08
N ASP A 398 -24.28 -27.01 -6.89
CA ASP A 398 -23.81 -26.54 -8.20
C ASP A 398 -22.76 -25.46 -7.96
N ARG A 399 -21.61 -25.61 -8.63
CA ARG A 399 -20.35 -24.93 -8.31
C ARG A 399 -20.08 -23.77 -9.25
N LYS A 400 -21.01 -23.49 -10.17
CA LYS A 400 -21.02 -22.27 -11.00
C LYS A 400 -21.66 -21.13 -10.21
N ASN A 401 -21.30 -19.88 -10.50
CA ASN A 401 -21.90 -18.69 -9.86
C ASN A 401 -21.75 -18.65 -8.32
N ILE A 402 -20.55 -18.99 -7.82
CA ILE A 402 -20.22 -18.82 -6.40
C ILE A 402 -19.99 -17.35 -6.09
N ARG A 403 -20.63 -16.88 -5.03
CA ARG A 403 -20.56 -15.50 -4.56
C ARG A 403 -20.02 -15.47 -3.14
N VAL A 404 -18.93 -14.76 -2.93
CA VAL A 404 -18.35 -14.57 -1.59
C VAL A 404 -18.54 -13.13 -1.16
N VAL A 405 -19.22 -12.94 -0.03
CA VAL A 405 -19.66 -11.63 0.45
C VAL A 405 -19.12 -11.39 1.86
N ILE A 406 -18.64 -10.18 2.12
CA ILE A 406 -18.22 -9.73 3.44
C ILE A 406 -19.46 -9.50 4.31
N LYS A 407 -19.61 -10.26 5.41
CA LYS A 407 -20.81 -10.24 6.27
C LYS A 407 -21.17 -8.85 6.77
N LYS A 408 -20.15 -8.09 7.18
CA LYS A 408 -20.31 -6.78 7.79
C LYS A 408 -20.85 -5.71 6.82
N THR A 409 -20.55 -5.82 5.54
CA THR A 409 -20.70 -4.69 4.59
C THR A 409 -21.57 -5.03 3.39
N GLY A 410 -21.76 -6.31 3.09
CA GLY A 410 -22.40 -6.77 1.87
C GLY A 410 -21.49 -6.69 0.64
N GLN A 411 -20.21 -6.30 0.82
CA GLN A 411 -19.25 -6.21 -0.26
C GLN A 411 -19.00 -7.60 -0.88
N GLN A 412 -19.07 -7.71 -2.20
CA GLN A 412 -18.77 -8.94 -2.92
C GLN A 412 -17.32 -8.96 -3.37
N LEU A 413 -16.60 -10.05 -3.08
CA LEU A 413 -15.25 -10.28 -3.59
C LEU A 413 -15.31 -10.76 -5.05
N THR A 414 -14.33 -10.32 -5.84
CA THR A 414 -14.16 -10.74 -7.24
C THR A 414 -13.04 -11.76 -7.36
N GLU A 415 -13.05 -12.56 -8.43
CA GLU A 415 -11.96 -13.49 -8.74
C GLU A 415 -10.67 -12.73 -9.03
N VAL A 416 -9.54 -13.26 -8.53
CA VAL A 416 -8.22 -12.73 -8.86
C VAL A 416 -7.97 -12.87 -10.36
N GLN A 417 -7.74 -11.75 -11.03
CA GLN A 417 -7.27 -11.75 -12.41
C GLN A 417 -5.74 -11.76 -12.38
N GLY A 418 -5.12 -12.63 -13.17
CA GLY A 418 -3.69 -12.57 -13.43
C GLY A 418 -3.41 -11.38 -14.35
N ILE A 419 -3.03 -10.24 -13.77
CA ILE A 419 -2.66 -9.02 -14.50
C ILE A 419 -1.16 -8.98 -14.76
#